data_AF-A0A8T7BWE9-F1
#
_entry.id   AF-A0A8T7BWE9-F1
#
_cell.length_a   1.000
_cell.length_b   1.000
_cell.length_c   1.000
_cell.angle_alpha   90.00
_cell.angle_beta   90.00
_cell.angle_gamma   90.00
#
_symmetry.space_group_name_H-M   'P 1'
#
loop_
_entity.id
_entity.type
_entity.pdbx_description
1 polymer ?
#
loop_
_entity_poly.entity_id
_entity_poly.type
_entity_poly.pdbx_seq_one_letter_code
_entity_poly.pdbx_strand_id
1 'polypeptide(L)' 'MQNKKLIAGFTAIGLALLSIPAFAQSIDESVNQMFSSATGWFVSFIFSPFPGTAFPWIVGWLVVAATI' A
#
# COMPACT_ATOMS: atom_id res chain seq x y z
N MET A 1 -13.23 -19.41 45.54
CA MET A 1 -13.76 -18.77 44.30
C MET A 1 -13.00 -17.50 43.87
N GLN A 2 -12.17 -16.87 44.72
CA GLN A 2 -11.43 -15.64 44.35
C GLN A 2 -10.33 -15.84 43.30
N ASN A 3 -9.65 -16.99 43.28
CA ASN A 3 -8.52 -17.24 42.37
C ASN A 3 -8.94 -17.27 40.89
N LYS A 4 -10.19 -17.65 40.58
CA LYS A 4 -10.73 -17.63 39.21
C LYS A 4 -10.98 -16.20 38.70
N LYS A 5 -11.29 -15.25 39.60
CA LYS A 5 -11.50 -13.83 39.25
C LYS A 5 -10.18 -13.10 38.95
N LEU A 6 -9.12 -13.46 39.67
CA LEU A 6 -7.76 -12.96 39.40
C LEU A 6 -7.22 -13.41 38.04
N ILE A 7 -7.43 -14.68 37.67
CA ILE A 7 -7.03 -15.21 36.36
C ILE A 7 -7.83 -14.52 35.25
N ALA A 8 -9.15 -14.38 35.40
CA ALA A 8 -10.00 -13.70 34.42
C ALA A 8 -9.61 -12.22 34.18
N GLY A 9 -9.22 -11.49 35.24
CA GLY A 9 -8.73 -10.12 35.12
C GLY A 9 -7.40 -10.02 34.34
N PHE A 10 -6.48 -10.96 34.58
CA PHE A 10 -5.20 -11.01 33.87
C PHE A 10 -5.35 -11.40 32.39
N THR A 11 -6.28 -12.31 32.07
CA THR A 11 -6.61 -12.68 30.68
C THR A 11 -7.27 -11.54 29.92
N ALA A 12 -8.15 -10.76 30.55
CA ALA A 12 -8.79 -9.61 29.94
C ALA A 12 -7.80 -8.48 29.60
N ILE A 13 -6.82 -8.23 30.48
CA ILE A 13 -5.76 -7.25 30.22
C ILE A 13 -4.82 -7.76 29.12
N GLY A 14 -4.48 -9.05 29.13
CA GLY A 14 -3.66 -9.67 28.09
C GLY A 14 -4.28 -9.59 26.69
N LEU A 15 -5.60 -9.76 26.56
CA LEU A 15 -6.31 -9.60 25.28
C LEU A 15 -6.43 -8.13 24.85
N ALA A 16 -6.57 -7.18 25.78
CA ALA A 16 -6.64 -5.76 25.46
C ALA A 16 -5.31 -5.24 24.86
N LEU A 17 -4.17 -5.80 25.26
CA LEU A 17 -2.85 -5.46 24.73
C LEU A 17 -2.57 -6.04 23.33
N LEU A 18 -3.39 -6.98 22.84
CA LEU A 18 -3.29 -7.50 21.46
C LEU A 18 -3.95 -6.57 20.43
N SER A 19 -4.70 -5.54 20.87
CA SER A 19 -5.38 -4.56 20.00
C SER A 19 -4.49 -3.40 19.52
N ILE A 20 -3.19 -3.43 19.82
CA ILE A 20 -2.24 -2.36 19.48
C ILE A 20 -1.87 -2.27 17.97
N PRO A 21 -2.02 -3.29 17.08
CA PRO A 21 -1.43 -3.16 15.73
C PRO A 21 -2.21 -2.24 14.78
N ALA A 22 -3.37 -1.69 15.16
CA ALA A 22 -4.19 -0.86 14.27
C ALA A 22 -3.57 0.50 13.92
N PHE A 23 -2.69 1.06 14.77
CA PHE A 23 -2.12 2.39 14.52
C PHE A 23 -0.92 2.40 13.56
N ALA A 24 -0.13 1.33 13.51
CA ALA A 24 1.07 1.27 12.65
C ALA A 24 0.75 1.06 11.17
N GLN A 25 -0.40 0.47 10.84
CA GLN A 25 -0.86 0.27 9.45
C GLN A 25 -1.32 1.58 8.81
N SER A 26 -1.70 2.60 9.60
CA SER A 26 -2.38 3.79 9.10
C SER A 26 -1.51 4.73 8.27
N ILE A 27 -0.24 4.94 8.65
CA ILE A 27 0.65 5.86 7.91
C ILE A 27 1.16 5.21 6.62
N ASP A 28 1.59 3.94 6.67
CA ASP A 28 2.01 3.20 5.48
C ASP A 28 0.86 3.12 4.46
N GLU A 29 -0.35 2.78 4.91
CA GLU A 29 -1.52 2.72 4.04
C GLU A 29 -1.90 4.09 3.47
N SER A 30 -1.83 5.16 4.27
CA SER A 30 -2.06 6.53 3.79
C SER A 30 -1.03 6.96 2.74
N VAL A 31 0.25 6.63 2.95
CA VAL A 31 1.33 6.93 2.00
C VAL A 31 1.14 6.14 0.70
N ASN A 32 0.82 4.84 0.79
CA ASN A 32 0.56 4.00 -0.37
C ASN A 32 -0.65 4.49 -1.17
N GLN A 33 -1.74 4.87 -0.48
CA GLN A 33 -2.92 5.46 -1.13
C GLN A 33 -2.61 6.79 -1.79
N MET A 34 -1.85 7.66 -1.12
CA MET A 34 -1.43 8.96 -1.67
C MET A 34 -0.55 8.79 -2.90
N PHE A 35 0.45 7.90 -2.83
CA PHE A 35 1.35 7.62 -3.95
C PHE A 35 0.59 6.99 -5.13
N SER A 36 -0.28 6.02 -4.87
CA SER A 36 -1.10 5.37 -5.89
C SER A 36 -2.01 6.38 -6.59
N SER A 37 -2.67 7.26 -5.83
CA SER A 37 -3.56 8.29 -6.38
C SER A 37 -2.79 9.36 -7.16
N ALA A 38 -1.62 9.76 -6.68
CA ALA A 38 -0.81 10.81 -7.30
C ALA A 38 -0.10 10.33 -8.58
N THR A 39 0.35 9.08 -8.64
CA THR A 39 1.16 8.55 -9.74
C THR A 39 0.39 7.69 -10.72
N GLY A 40 -0.78 7.15 -10.34
CA GLY A 40 -1.52 6.17 -11.14
C GLY A 40 -1.91 6.66 -12.53
N TRP A 41 -2.35 7.92 -12.67
CA TRP A 41 -2.72 8.49 -13.96
C TRP A 41 -1.52 8.60 -14.91
N PHE A 42 -0.35 8.99 -14.38
CA PHE A 42 0.88 9.14 -15.17
C PHE A 42 1.42 7.77 -15.59
N VAL A 43 1.49 6.81 -14.65
CA VAL A 43 1.91 5.43 -14.94
C VAL A 43 0.97 4.82 -16.00
N SER A 44 -0.34 4.99 -15.86
CA SER A 44 -1.30 4.51 -16.85
C SER A 44 -1.09 5.13 -18.23
N PHE A 45 -0.79 6.44 -18.29
CA PHE A 45 -0.49 7.12 -19.54
C PHE A 45 0.78 6.60 -20.22
N ILE A 46 1.90 6.52 -19.49
CA ILE A 46 3.19 6.11 -20.09
C ILE A 46 3.19 4.64 -20.54
N PHE A 47 2.38 3.79 -19.90
CA PHE A 47 2.21 2.39 -20.29
C PHE A 47 1.04 2.14 -21.26
N SER A 48 0.23 3.17 -21.57
CA SER A 48 -0.82 3.04 -22.59
C SER A 48 -0.21 2.80 -23.99
N PRO A 49 -0.85 1.98 -24.84
CA PRO A 49 -0.36 1.77 -26.19
C PRO A 49 -0.58 3.00 -27.07
N PHE A 50 0.30 3.21 -28.04
CA PHE A 50 0.02 4.11 -29.14
C PHE A 50 -1.24 3.66 -29.88
N PRO A 51 -2.13 4.58 -30.29
CA PRO A 51 -3.38 4.25 -30.95
C PRO A 51 -3.18 3.29 -32.13
N GLY A 52 -3.88 2.14 -32.09
CA GLY A 52 -3.80 1.12 -33.15
C GLY A 52 -2.60 0.17 -33.07
N THR A 53 -1.82 0.20 -31.99
CA THR A 53 -0.66 -0.68 -31.79
C THR A 53 -0.66 -1.32 -30.40
N ALA A 54 0.27 -2.26 -30.16
CA ALA A 54 0.58 -2.77 -28.82
C ALA A 54 1.83 -2.09 -28.20
N PHE A 55 2.36 -1.04 -28.84
CA PHE A 55 3.61 -0.40 -28.45
C PHE A 55 3.34 0.69 -27.39
N PRO A 56 3.91 0.63 -26.18
CA PRO A 56 3.68 1.65 -25.15
C PRO A 56 4.44 2.97 -25.40
N TRP A 57 3.89 4.10 -24.96
CA TRP A 57 4.53 5.42 -25.06
C TRP A 57 5.93 5.46 -24.45
N ILE A 58 6.12 4.85 -23.28
CA ILE A 58 7.42 4.81 -22.59
C ILE A 58 8.50 4.15 -23.44
N VAL A 59 8.16 3.10 -24.18
CA VAL A 59 9.13 2.38 -25.01
C VAL A 59 9.63 3.28 -26.15
N GLY A 60 8.77 4.15 -26.69
CA GLY A 60 9.16 5.14 -27.70
C GLY A 60 10.26 6.08 -27.21
N TRP A 61 10.10 6.63 -26.00
CA TRP A 61 11.11 7.50 -25.39
C TRP A 61 12.40 6.75 -25.03
N LEU A 62 12.30 5.51 -24.55
CA LEU A 62 13.48 4.68 -24.27
C LEU A 62 14.30 4.40 -25.53
N VAL A 63 13.65 4.18 -26.68
CA VAL A 63 14.36 4.03 -27.97
C VAL A 63 15.06 5.33 -28.35
N VAL A 64 14.38 6.47 -28.31
CA VAL A 64 14.99 7.78 -28.62
C VAL A 64 16.21 8.03 -27.74
N ALA A 65 16.09 7.84 -26.43
CA ALA A 65 17.19 8.01 -25.48
C ALA A 65 18.36 7.06 -25.73
N ALA A 66 18.13 5.91 -26.35
CA ALA A 66 19.18 4.97 -26.73
C ALA A 66 19.85 5.30 -28.08
N THR A 67 19.25 6.20 -28.88
CA THR A 67 19.71 6.49 -30.25
C THR A 67 20.53 7.79 -30.35
N ILE A 68 20.41 8.68 -29.36
CA ILE A 68 21.15 9.94 -29.24
C ILE A 68 22.23 9.83 -28.14
#